data_AF-A0A7S0UI56-F1
#
_entry.id   AF-A0A7S0UI56-F1
#
_cell.length_a   1.000
_cell.length_b   1.000
_cell.length_c   1.000
_cell.angle_alpha   90.00
_cell.angle_beta   90.00
_cell.angle_gamma   90.00
#
_symmetry.space_group_name_H-M   'P 1'
#
loop_
_entity.id
_entity.type
_entity.pdbx_description
1 polymer ?
#
loop_
_entity_poly.entity_id
_entity_poly.type
_entity_poly.pdbx_seq_one_letter_code
_entity_poly.pdbx_strand_id
1 'polypeptide(L)'
;GGFVRLETRFYPSKDLSEIYGSLDSGDILLFSGATVNGNFIKAATKSEWSHVGLVWRDSDDVSNTTFLKMIESSTNHAGLYDCDDNIDNWGTEKVSLRDKVYSSFYDKVAVRRLFLPGGSEARADFSRRLMRFYDSKRGTKYEEFKIEMVKAYFNWNTANNESRDTLFCSEFVAQAYLDAELIDDDQLPSNVLQWEFSSEADEMALKGGAYLHNEVYLRDVQRYPAGRCNMHPELCECGKQKHAYSARYACIAPPCGSIGKLVWGGMIDLGLGFPLEVFITVVGLGWLLAGLIGNICACTYLIMWIRSRRLLAKKVAESLRTVEHVNAPYMADGPLTTRSLARSFEDSSSVKLRRGSTSHQFPSAGCTSPPPPAGGPTP
;
A
#
# COMPACT_ATOMS: atom_id res chain seq x y z
N GLY A 1 5.78 -29.96 -31.09
CA GLY A 1 7.03 -29.19 -31.04
C GLY A 1 6.73 -27.76 -31.38
N GLY A 2 6.38 -26.94 -30.38
CA GLY A 2 6.22 -25.50 -30.56
C GLY A 2 7.56 -24.81 -30.32
N PHE A 3 7.94 -23.90 -31.22
CA PHE A 3 9.06 -22.99 -30.97
C PHE A 3 8.57 -21.88 -30.05
N VAL A 4 9.15 -21.79 -28.84
CA VAL A 4 9.00 -20.60 -27.99
C VAL A 4 10.04 -19.58 -28.47
N ARG A 5 9.60 -18.49 -29.09
CA ARG A 5 10.48 -17.38 -29.44
C ARG A 5 10.73 -16.56 -28.18
N LEU A 6 11.90 -16.74 -27.57
CA LEU A 6 12.38 -15.88 -26.49
C LEU A 6 12.95 -14.62 -27.13
N GLU A 7 12.14 -13.55 -27.23
CA GLU A 7 12.66 -12.23 -27.58
C GLU A 7 13.34 -11.63 -26.35
N THR A 8 14.65 -11.85 -26.22
CA THR A 8 15.45 -11.16 -25.21
C THR A 8 15.70 -9.74 -25.67
N ARG A 9 14.93 -8.77 -25.15
CA ARG A 9 15.23 -7.34 -25.34
C ARG A 9 16.41 -6.97 -24.45
N PHE A 10 17.55 -6.65 -25.07
CA PHE A 10 18.71 -6.12 -24.36
C PHE A 10 18.58 -4.61 -24.27
N TYR A 11 18.25 -4.10 -23.08
CA TYR A 11 18.27 -2.67 -22.81
C TYR A 11 19.67 -2.27 -22.32
N PRO A 12 20.23 -1.15 -22.81
CA PRO A 12 21.50 -0.65 -22.32
C PRO A 12 21.37 -0.26 -20.85
N SER A 13 22.38 -0.61 -20.04
CA SER A 13 22.51 -0.13 -18.67
C SER A 13 23.64 0.90 -18.57
N LYS A 14 23.37 2.03 -17.91
CA LYS A 14 24.30 3.16 -17.75
C LYS A 14 24.29 3.68 -16.33
N ASP A 15 25.39 4.26 -15.88
CA ASP A 15 25.39 5.07 -14.65
C ASP A 15 24.61 6.37 -14.88
N LEU A 16 23.98 6.88 -13.82
CA LEU A 16 23.26 8.15 -13.90
C LEU A 16 24.17 9.28 -14.41
N SER A 17 25.43 9.32 -13.98
CA SER A 17 26.41 10.33 -14.42
C SER A 17 26.70 10.28 -15.92
N GLU A 18 26.60 9.12 -16.57
CA GLU A 18 26.84 8.97 -18.02
C GLU A 18 25.72 9.57 -18.86
N ILE A 19 24.50 9.67 -18.30
CA ILE A 19 23.34 10.20 -19.00
C ILE A 19 22.85 11.54 -18.46
N TYR A 20 23.32 11.98 -17.28
CA TYR A 20 22.84 13.15 -16.56
C TYR A 20 22.80 14.42 -17.43
N GLY A 21 23.86 14.67 -18.20
CA GLY A 21 23.93 15.82 -19.11
C GLY A 21 22.99 15.74 -20.31
N SER A 22 22.45 14.56 -20.62
CA SER A 22 21.54 14.32 -21.75
C SER A 22 20.06 14.25 -21.36
N LEU A 23 19.76 14.28 -20.06
CA LEU A 23 18.39 14.30 -19.57
C LEU A 23 17.81 15.70 -19.71
N ASP A 24 16.52 15.81 -20.02
CA ASP A 24 15.85 17.10 -20.16
C ASP A 24 14.43 17.08 -19.61
N SER A 25 13.83 18.25 -19.47
CA SER A 25 12.46 18.43 -19.00
C SER A 25 11.48 17.62 -19.84
N GLY A 26 10.69 16.76 -19.20
CA GLY A 26 9.75 15.85 -19.87
C GLY A 26 10.28 14.45 -20.15
N ASP A 27 11.57 14.18 -19.91
CA ASP A 27 12.02 12.79 -19.93
C ASP A 27 11.36 12.00 -18.79
N ILE A 28 11.08 10.73 -19.02
CA ILE A 28 10.38 9.87 -18.07
C ILE A 28 11.39 9.08 -17.25
N LEU A 29 11.16 9.03 -15.93
CA LEU A 29 11.78 8.08 -15.03
C LEU A 29 10.76 7.02 -14.62
N LEU A 30 11.09 5.75 -14.85
CA LEU A 30 10.31 4.58 -14.45
C LEU A 30 11.00 3.91 -13.28
N PHE A 31 10.24 3.54 -12.25
CA PHE A 31 10.78 2.95 -11.03
C PHE A 31 10.09 1.63 -10.70
N SER A 32 10.90 0.62 -10.39
CA SER A 32 10.43 -0.66 -9.86
C SER A 32 10.61 -0.67 -8.34
N GLY A 33 9.54 -0.36 -7.61
CA GLY A 33 9.53 -0.32 -6.15
C GLY A 33 9.78 -1.70 -5.53
N ALA A 34 10.63 -1.74 -4.51
CA ALA A 34 10.94 -2.91 -3.70
C ALA A 34 9.93 -3.14 -2.56
N THR A 35 9.06 -2.16 -2.28
CA THR A 35 8.09 -2.19 -1.19
C THR A 35 6.91 -3.14 -1.47
N VAL A 36 6.16 -3.54 -0.44
CA VAL A 36 4.94 -4.34 -0.58
C VAL A 36 3.92 -3.66 -1.51
N ASN A 37 3.76 -2.34 -1.39
CA ASN A 37 2.90 -1.57 -2.28
C ASN A 37 3.42 -1.58 -3.73
N GLY A 38 4.74 -1.40 -3.94
CA GLY A 38 5.34 -1.51 -5.27
C GLY A 38 5.11 -2.89 -5.90
N ASN A 39 5.31 -3.96 -5.13
CA ASN A 39 5.06 -5.33 -5.60
C ASN A 39 3.59 -5.61 -5.91
N PHE A 40 2.66 -5.05 -5.12
CA PHE A 40 1.24 -5.13 -5.41
C PHE A 40 0.89 -4.43 -6.73
N ILE A 41 1.40 -3.21 -6.97
CA ILE A 41 1.16 -2.46 -8.20
C ILE A 41 1.66 -3.28 -9.40
N LYS A 42 2.92 -3.74 -9.36
CA LYS A 42 3.52 -4.58 -10.41
C LYS A 42 2.68 -5.82 -10.73
N ALA A 43 2.19 -6.51 -9.70
CA ALA A 43 1.34 -7.69 -9.87
C ALA A 43 -0.04 -7.34 -10.46
N ALA A 44 -0.65 -6.24 -10.02
CA ALA A 44 -1.97 -5.80 -10.47
C ALA A 44 -1.95 -5.30 -11.92
N THR A 45 -0.92 -4.54 -12.30
CA THR A 45 -0.77 -3.98 -13.65
C THR A 45 -0.05 -4.92 -14.61
N LYS A 46 0.48 -6.05 -14.13
CA LYS A 46 1.35 -6.97 -14.87
C LYS A 46 2.56 -6.27 -15.50
N SER A 47 3.13 -5.33 -14.77
CA SER A 47 4.26 -4.49 -15.20
C SER A 47 5.46 -4.63 -14.27
N GLU A 48 6.66 -4.42 -14.79
CA GLU A 48 7.86 -4.25 -13.97
C GLU A 48 7.85 -2.93 -13.18
N TRP A 49 7.06 -1.95 -13.61
CA TRP A 49 7.07 -0.58 -13.10
C TRP A 49 5.94 -0.35 -12.10
N SER A 50 6.27 0.25 -10.96
CA SER A 50 5.29 0.61 -9.92
C SER A 50 5.10 2.10 -9.76
N HIS A 51 5.98 2.91 -10.34
CA HIS A 51 5.99 4.35 -10.16
C HIS A 51 6.64 5.04 -11.37
N VAL A 52 6.20 6.26 -11.66
CA VAL A 52 6.67 7.06 -12.79
C VAL A 52 6.70 8.54 -12.41
N GLY A 53 7.62 9.30 -12.98
CA GLY A 53 7.60 10.76 -12.92
C GLY A 53 8.43 11.38 -14.03
N LEU A 54 8.49 12.71 -14.03
CA LEU A 54 9.11 13.49 -15.09
C LEU A 54 10.39 14.16 -14.59
N VAL A 55 11.42 14.12 -15.42
CA VAL A 55 12.61 14.95 -15.24
C VAL A 55 12.21 16.40 -15.43
N TRP A 56 12.74 17.26 -14.56
CA TRP A 56 12.67 18.71 -14.70
C TRP A 56 14.08 19.29 -14.67
N ARG A 57 14.42 20.04 -15.71
CA ARG A 57 15.65 20.81 -15.82
C ARG A 57 15.30 22.30 -15.71
N ASP A 58 15.84 22.92 -14.68
CA ASP A 58 15.68 24.35 -14.44
C ASP A 58 16.48 25.13 -15.51
N SER A 59 15.79 25.92 -16.34
CA SER A 59 16.44 26.71 -17.40
C SER A 59 17.09 27.99 -16.86
N ASP A 60 16.66 28.44 -15.68
CA ASP A 60 16.96 29.77 -15.16
C ASP A 60 18.14 29.75 -14.17
N ASP A 61 18.71 28.57 -13.90
CA ASP A 61 19.84 28.42 -13.00
C ASP A 61 21.15 28.90 -13.64
N VAL A 62 21.40 30.20 -13.47
CA VAL A 62 22.59 30.95 -13.92
C VAL A 62 23.90 30.35 -13.36
N SER A 63 23.84 29.57 -12.27
CA SER A 63 25.03 29.02 -11.62
C SER A 63 25.66 27.84 -12.38
N ASN A 64 25.03 27.36 -13.46
CA ASN A 64 25.51 26.26 -14.31
C ASN A 64 25.68 24.92 -13.56
N THR A 65 25.30 24.86 -12.28
CA THR A 65 25.14 23.59 -11.55
C THR A 65 23.73 23.09 -11.82
N THR A 66 23.52 22.52 -13.00
CA THR A 66 22.22 22.02 -13.47
C THR A 66 21.72 20.85 -12.61
N PHE A 67 21.16 21.16 -11.44
CA PHE A 67 20.54 20.17 -10.57
C PHE A 67 19.23 19.73 -11.21
N LEU A 68 19.25 18.52 -11.78
CA LEU A 68 18.05 17.87 -12.25
C LEU A 68 17.14 17.55 -11.07
N LYS A 69 15.88 17.92 -11.22
CA LYS A 69 14.79 17.62 -10.30
C LYS A 69 13.91 16.56 -10.97
N MET A 70 13.11 15.89 -10.16
CA MET A 70 12.02 15.05 -10.61
C MET A 70 10.72 15.61 -10.06
N ILE A 71 9.73 15.78 -10.92
CA ILE A 71 8.37 16.11 -10.50
C ILE A 71 7.50 14.87 -10.62
N GLU A 72 6.67 14.64 -9.61
CA GLU A 72 5.90 13.42 -9.47
C GLU A 72 4.70 13.62 -8.55
N SER A 73 3.73 12.71 -8.61
CA SER A 73 2.79 12.49 -7.50
C SER A 73 3.17 11.20 -6.79
N SER A 74 3.54 11.26 -5.51
CA SER A 74 4.02 10.09 -4.77
C SER A 74 3.59 10.09 -3.29
N THR A 75 3.59 8.94 -2.63
CA THR A 75 3.43 8.86 -1.16
C THR A 75 4.68 9.27 -0.39
N ASN A 76 5.73 9.67 -1.11
CA ASN A 76 7.05 10.05 -0.63
C ASN A 76 7.58 9.14 0.48
N HIS A 77 7.47 7.82 0.30
CA HIS A 77 8.03 6.88 1.27
C HIS A 77 9.53 7.07 1.50
N ALA A 78 10.21 7.71 0.56
CA ALA A 78 11.61 8.09 0.64
C ALA A 78 11.91 9.21 1.66
N GLY A 79 10.90 9.96 2.11
CA GLY A 79 11.08 11.08 3.02
C GLY A 79 12.01 12.13 2.42
N LEU A 80 11.91 12.36 1.11
CA LEU A 80 12.67 13.39 0.42
C LEU A 80 11.97 14.73 0.64
N TYR A 81 12.76 15.79 0.84
CA TYR A 81 12.20 17.11 0.96
C TYR A 81 11.84 17.66 -0.43
N ASP A 82 10.67 18.28 -0.54
CA ASP A 82 10.31 19.04 -1.72
C ASP A 82 11.28 20.23 -1.87
N CYS A 83 11.77 20.45 -3.08
CA CYS A 83 12.81 21.43 -3.39
C CYS A 83 12.32 22.88 -3.21
N ASP A 84 11.01 23.12 -3.22
CA ASP A 84 10.45 24.46 -3.19
C ASP A 84 10.07 24.93 -1.78
N ASP A 85 9.58 24.05 -0.91
CA ASP A 85 9.20 24.40 0.47
C ASP A 85 10.04 23.71 1.55
N ASN A 86 10.90 22.76 1.17
CA ASN A 86 11.72 21.98 2.09
C ASN A 86 10.88 21.24 3.16
N ILE A 87 9.68 20.79 2.78
CA ILE A 87 8.79 19.96 3.59
C ILE A 87 8.72 18.56 2.97
N ASP A 88 8.57 17.56 3.82
CA ASP A 88 8.24 16.19 3.42
C ASP A 88 6.74 16.16 3.09
N ASN A 89 6.42 16.32 1.81
CA ASN A 89 5.05 16.36 1.30
C ASN A 89 4.64 15.01 0.72
N TRP A 90 3.34 14.70 0.78
CA TRP A 90 2.74 13.54 0.10
C TRP A 90 1.80 14.03 -0.99
N GLY A 91 1.98 13.53 -2.20
CA GLY A 91 1.26 13.96 -3.40
C GLY A 91 2.19 14.58 -4.43
N THR A 92 1.74 15.64 -5.09
CA THR A 92 2.52 16.33 -6.12
C THR A 92 3.69 17.11 -5.52
N GLU A 93 4.89 16.67 -5.82
CA GLU A 93 6.15 17.19 -5.25
C GLU A 93 7.25 17.32 -6.31
N LYS A 94 8.27 18.11 -5.99
CA LYS A 94 9.48 18.27 -6.79
C LYS A 94 10.69 17.91 -5.94
N VAL A 95 11.38 16.83 -6.27
CA VAL A 95 12.50 16.30 -5.48
C VAL A 95 13.80 16.28 -6.28
N SER A 96 14.93 16.16 -5.59
CA SER A 96 16.23 15.93 -6.22
C SER A 96 16.22 14.60 -7.00
N LEU A 97 16.48 14.64 -8.32
CA LEU A 97 16.49 13.44 -9.16
C LEU A 97 17.50 12.43 -8.65
N ARG A 98 18.69 12.91 -8.27
CA ARG A 98 19.78 12.05 -7.75
C ARG A 98 19.34 11.33 -6.48
N ASP A 99 18.76 12.06 -5.54
CA ASP A 99 18.35 11.48 -4.25
C ASP A 99 17.19 10.51 -4.45
N LYS A 100 16.26 10.80 -5.37
CA LYS A 100 15.18 9.89 -5.74
C LYS A 100 15.68 8.58 -6.33
N VAL A 101 16.55 8.66 -7.34
CA VAL A 101 17.15 7.47 -8.01
C VAL A 101 17.87 6.58 -6.99
N TYR A 102 18.59 7.16 -6.04
CA TYR A 102 19.38 6.42 -5.06
C TYR A 102 18.70 6.23 -3.69
N SER A 103 17.38 6.47 -3.60
CA SER A 103 16.65 6.45 -2.33
C SER A 103 16.55 5.07 -1.66
N SER A 104 17.10 4.00 -2.26
CA SER A 104 17.04 2.59 -1.80
C SER A 104 15.65 1.93 -1.84
N PHE A 105 14.60 2.64 -2.28
CA PHE A 105 13.23 2.10 -2.44
C PHE A 105 13.03 1.32 -3.72
N TYR A 106 13.96 1.43 -4.65
CA TYR A 106 13.81 0.96 -6.00
C TYR A 106 14.86 -0.10 -6.30
N ASP A 107 14.40 -1.23 -6.85
CA ASP A 107 15.26 -2.31 -7.34
C ASP A 107 15.80 -1.98 -8.72
N LYS A 108 15.03 -1.24 -9.50
CA LYS A 108 15.35 -0.85 -10.87
C LYS A 108 14.83 0.55 -11.14
N VAL A 109 15.58 1.29 -11.94
CA VAL A 109 15.16 2.56 -12.51
C VAL A 109 15.52 2.56 -13.98
N ALA A 110 14.59 2.98 -14.83
CA ALA A 110 14.87 3.24 -16.24
C ALA A 110 14.50 4.67 -16.60
N VAL A 111 15.17 5.17 -17.63
CA VAL A 111 14.88 6.47 -18.24
C VAL A 111 14.38 6.26 -19.65
N ARG A 112 13.35 6.99 -20.05
CA ARG A 112 12.98 7.18 -21.45
C ARG A 112 13.05 8.64 -21.80
N ARG A 113 13.86 8.97 -22.80
CA ARG A 113 13.98 10.35 -23.26
C ARG A 113 12.81 10.67 -24.18
N LEU A 114 12.16 11.79 -23.93
CA LEU A 114 11.14 12.32 -24.82
C LEU A 114 11.84 12.89 -26.05
N PHE A 115 11.29 12.65 -27.24
CA PHE A 115 11.66 13.33 -28.46
C PHE A 115 10.52 14.27 -28.85
N LEU A 116 10.86 15.52 -29.16
CA LEU A 116 9.92 16.52 -29.64
C LEU A 116 10.38 17.04 -31.00
N PRO A 117 9.54 16.93 -32.04
CA PRO A 117 9.77 17.61 -33.31
C PRO A 117 9.88 19.11 -33.09
N GLY A 118 10.86 19.74 -33.73
CA GLY A 118 11.22 21.16 -33.48
C GLY A 118 12.38 21.35 -32.49
N GLY A 119 12.91 20.28 -31.89
CA GLY A 119 14.17 20.32 -31.14
C GLY A 119 14.10 21.17 -29.87
N SER A 120 15.07 22.06 -29.67
CA SER A 120 15.21 22.84 -28.42
C SER A 120 14.09 23.84 -28.19
N GLU A 121 13.50 24.42 -29.25
CA GLU A 121 12.40 25.39 -29.10
C GLU A 121 11.13 24.70 -28.60
N ALA A 122 10.77 23.57 -29.21
CA ALA A 122 9.64 22.75 -28.77
C ALA A 122 9.84 22.25 -27.33
N ARG A 123 11.07 21.86 -26.98
CA ARG A 123 11.43 21.48 -25.60
C ARG A 123 11.26 22.63 -24.61
N ALA A 124 11.65 23.85 -24.98
CA ALA A 124 11.49 25.02 -24.12
C ALA A 124 10.01 25.35 -23.92
N ASP A 125 9.18 25.24 -24.97
CA ASP A 125 7.72 25.42 -24.83
C ASP A 125 7.09 24.36 -23.94
N PHE A 126 7.41 23.08 -24.19
CA PHE A 126 6.98 21.97 -23.36
C PHE A 126 7.36 22.21 -21.89
N SER A 127 8.61 22.61 -21.62
CA SER A 127 9.09 22.89 -20.25
C SER A 127 8.25 23.98 -19.57
N ARG A 128 7.94 25.08 -20.28
CA ARG A 128 7.08 26.15 -19.73
C ARG A 128 5.65 25.68 -19.45
N ARG A 129 5.10 24.77 -20.26
CA ARG A 129 3.77 24.19 -20.02
C ARG A 129 3.79 23.24 -18.84
N LEU A 130 4.81 22.37 -18.77
CA LEU A 130 5.02 21.43 -17.68
C LEU A 130 5.15 22.14 -16.33
N MET A 131 5.90 23.25 -16.27
CA MET A 131 6.06 24.02 -15.04
C MET A 131 4.74 24.66 -14.60
N ARG A 132 3.98 25.26 -15.55
CA ARG A 132 2.65 25.81 -15.28
C ARG A 132 1.68 24.74 -14.77
N PHE A 133 1.72 23.55 -15.35
CA PHE A 133 0.94 22.40 -14.88
C PHE A 133 1.35 22.01 -13.45
N TYR A 134 2.64 21.81 -13.20
CA TYR A 134 3.14 21.47 -11.87
C TYR A 134 2.71 22.51 -10.83
N ASP A 135 2.88 23.81 -11.10
CA ASP A 135 2.50 24.88 -10.18
C ASP A 135 1.00 24.84 -9.85
N SER A 136 0.16 24.47 -10.82
CA SER A 136 -1.29 24.33 -10.62
C SER A 136 -1.69 23.09 -9.80
N LYS A 137 -0.81 22.08 -9.75
CA LYS A 137 -1.04 20.79 -9.06
C LYS A 137 -0.17 20.62 -7.81
N ARG A 138 0.68 21.57 -7.49
CA ARG A 138 1.60 21.49 -6.37
C ARG A 138 0.83 21.31 -5.06
N GLY A 139 1.24 20.30 -4.27
CA GLY A 139 0.58 19.98 -3.01
C GLY A 139 -0.79 19.29 -3.16
N THR A 140 -1.25 18.98 -4.37
CA THR A 140 -2.38 18.05 -4.57
C THR A 140 -2.02 16.72 -3.91
N LYS A 141 -2.94 16.16 -3.13
CA LYS A 141 -2.69 14.96 -2.33
C LYS A 141 -2.51 13.74 -3.22
N TYR A 142 -1.75 12.76 -2.73
CA TYR A 142 -1.64 11.47 -3.39
C TYR A 142 -2.95 10.68 -3.31
N GLU A 143 -3.33 10.00 -4.39
CA GLU A 143 -4.45 9.07 -4.42
C GLU A 143 -4.09 7.74 -3.73
N GLU A 144 -4.49 7.57 -2.47
CA GLU A 144 -4.21 6.35 -1.69
C GLU A 144 -5.13 5.17 -2.06
N PHE A 145 -6.30 5.44 -2.65
CA PHE A 145 -7.29 4.41 -2.92
C PHE A 145 -6.93 3.61 -4.17
N LYS A 146 -6.37 2.41 -3.94
CA LYS A 146 -6.02 1.41 -4.97
C LYS A 146 -7.17 1.04 -5.93
N ILE A 147 -8.42 1.38 -5.59
CA ILE A 147 -9.59 1.12 -6.43
C ILE A 147 -9.53 1.91 -7.74
N GLU A 148 -9.09 3.18 -7.73
CA GLU A 148 -8.99 3.98 -8.96
C GLU A 148 -7.96 3.40 -9.93
N MET A 149 -6.85 2.86 -9.41
CA MET A 149 -5.85 2.16 -10.22
C MET A 149 -6.39 0.84 -10.81
N VAL A 150 -7.24 0.13 -10.07
CA VAL A 150 -7.93 -1.06 -10.60
C VAL A 150 -8.91 -0.67 -11.69
N LYS A 151 -9.67 0.41 -11.51
CA LYS A 151 -10.55 0.94 -12.56
C LYS A 151 -9.77 1.39 -13.79
N ALA A 152 -8.63 2.05 -13.60
CA ALA A 152 -7.73 2.47 -14.69
C ALA A 152 -7.29 1.27 -15.52
N TYR A 153 -6.89 0.17 -14.88
CA TYR A 153 -6.53 -1.08 -15.57
C TYR A 153 -7.65 -1.64 -16.46
N PHE A 154 -8.91 -1.45 -16.08
CA PHE A 154 -10.06 -1.86 -16.88
C PHE A 154 -10.64 -0.73 -17.76
N ASN A 155 -9.98 0.44 -17.82
CA ASN A 155 -10.46 1.65 -18.50
C ASN A 155 -11.88 2.06 -18.07
N TRP A 156 -12.18 1.92 -16.77
CA TRP A 156 -13.50 2.19 -16.17
C TRP A 156 -13.62 3.57 -15.54
N ASN A 157 -12.55 4.35 -15.48
CA ASN A 157 -12.68 5.75 -15.07
C ASN A 157 -13.37 6.54 -16.19
N THR A 158 -14.21 7.49 -15.78
CA THR A 158 -14.95 8.37 -16.69
C THR A 158 -14.72 9.80 -16.25
N ALA A 159 -14.80 10.74 -17.19
CA ALA A 159 -14.62 12.18 -16.90
C ALA A 159 -15.57 12.71 -15.80
N ASN A 160 -16.73 12.07 -15.59
CA ASN A 160 -17.68 12.46 -14.56
C ASN A 160 -17.30 11.97 -13.14
N ASN A 161 -16.43 10.97 -13.04
CA ASN A 161 -16.05 10.33 -11.78
C ASN A 161 -14.59 10.62 -11.39
N GLU A 162 -13.86 11.39 -12.18
CA GLU A 162 -12.48 11.76 -11.92
C GLU A 162 -12.43 12.81 -10.80
N SER A 163 -11.91 12.42 -9.64
CA SER A 163 -11.57 13.35 -8.57
C SER A 163 -10.30 14.10 -8.97
N ARG A 164 -10.38 15.42 -9.13
CA ARG A 164 -9.22 16.26 -9.42
C ARG A 164 -8.44 16.69 -8.16
N ASP A 165 -8.90 16.27 -7.00
CA ASP A 165 -8.35 16.62 -5.68
C ASP A 165 -7.19 15.71 -5.26
N THR A 166 -7.04 14.58 -5.96
CA THR A 166 -6.01 13.57 -5.74
C THR A 166 -5.43 13.17 -7.09
N LEU A 167 -4.16 12.75 -7.10
CA LEU A 167 -3.50 12.24 -8.31
C LEU A 167 -2.62 11.04 -7.95
N PHE A 168 -2.66 9.97 -8.74
CA PHE A 168 -1.59 8.96 -8.70
C PHE A 168 -0.46 9.29 -9.68
N CYS A 169 0.64 8.53 -9.59
CA CYS A 169 1.89 8.85 -10.29
C CYS A 169 1.74 8.93 -11.82
N SER A 170 1.11 7.94 -12.47
CA SER A 170 0.96 7.93 -13.93
C SER A 170 -0.14 8.87 -14.43
N GLU A 171 -1.19 9.10 -13.65
CA GLU A 171 -2.19 10.13 -13.94
C GLU A 171 -1.58 11.53 -13.98
N PHE A 172 -0.71 11.86 -13.01
CA PHE A 172 0.02 13.13 -13.01
C PHE A 172 0.84 13.30 -14.30
N VAL A 173 1.57 12.26 -14.73
CA VAL A 173 2.37 12.32 -15.96
C VAL A 173 1.48 12.41 -17.21
N ALA A 174 0.39 11.65 -17.26
CA ALA A 174 -0.55 11.67 -18.38
C ALA A 174 -1.23 13.04 -18.50
N GLN A 175 -1.65 13.64 -17.39
CA GLN A 175 -2.25 14.98 -17.39
C GLN A 175 -1.22 16.04 -17.82
N ALA A 176 0.04 15.93 -17.38
CA ALA A 176 1.11 16.81 -17.84
C ALA A 176 1.30 16.73 -19.37
N TYR A 177 1.23 15.51 -19.94
CA TYR A 177 1.35 15.28 -21.37
C TYR A 177 0.11 15.77 -22.13
N LEU A 178 -1.08 15.62 -21.54
CA LEU A 178 -2.34 16.14 -22.09
C LEU A 178 -2.34 17.67 -22.15
N ASP A 179 -1.94 18.34 -21.07
CA ASP A 179 -1.82 19.81 -21.01
C ASP A 179 -0.75 20.35 -21.98
N ALA A 180 0.23 19.51 -22.31
CA ALA A 180 1.24 19.80 -23.31
C ALA A 180 0.85 19.36 -24.74
N GLU A 181 -0.39 18.91 -24.96
CA GLU A 181 -0.94 18.46 -26.25
C GLU A 181 -0.14 17.29 -26.88
N LEU A 182 0.50 16.46 -26.05
CA LEU A 182 1.27 15.30 -26.49
C LEU A 182 0.45 14.02 -26.56
N ILE A 183 -0.69 13.93 -25.88
CA ILE A 183 -1.61 12.79 -25.95
C ILE A 183 -3.00 13.25 -26.38
N ASP A 184 -3.86 12.33 -26.80
CA ASP A 184 -5.16 12.69 -27.34
C ASP A 184 -6.14 13.17 -26.26
N ASP A 185 -6.95 14.19 -26.60
CA ASP A 185 -7.93 14.81 -25.72
C ASP A 185 -9.05 13.85 -25.28
N ASP A 186 -9.21 12.73 -25.98
CA ASP A 186 -10.13 11.65 -25.61
C ASP A 186 -9.50 10.62 -24.66
N GLN A 187 -8.18 10.64 -24.47
CA GLN A 187 -7.49 9.81 -23.51
C GLN A 187 -7.63 10.40 -22.10
N LEU A 188 -8.34 9.69 -21.23
CA LEU A 188 -8.51 10.11 -19.84
C LEU A 188 -7.23 9.81 -19.04
N PRO A 189 -6.56 10.82 -18.44
CA PRO A 189 -5.32 10.63 -17.68
C PRO A 189 -5.45 9.60 -16.55
N SER A 190 -6.60 9.58 -15.87
CA SER A 190 -6.90 8.61 -14.81
C SER A 190 -7.02 7.15 -15.31
N ASN A 191 -7.01 6.90 -16.63
CA ASN A 191 -6.97 5.55 -17.20
C ASN A 191 -5.57 5.16 -17.72
N VAL A 192 -4.57 6.06 -17.62
CA VAL A 192 -3.20 5.80 -18.07
C VAL A 192 -2.36 5.22 -16.93
N LEU A 193 -1.80 4.03 -17.17
CA LEU A 193 -0.96 3.33 -16.23
C LEU A 193 0.54 3.48 -16.54
N GLN A 194 1.37 3.15 -15.55
CA GLN A 194 2.81 3.31 -15.54
C GLN A 194 3.49 2.52 -16.68
N TRP A 195 2.92 1.36 -17.03
CA TRP A 195 3.44 0.48 -18.07
C TRP A 195 3.24 1.05 -19.48
N GLU A 196 2.25 1.92 -19.69
CA GLU A 196 2.04 2.62 -20.96
C GLU A 196 3.18 3.59 -21.26
N PHE A 197 3.76 4.17 -20.21
CA PHE A 197 4.99 4.97 -20.32
C PHE A 197 6.26 4.13 -20.49
N SER A 198 6.16 2.81 -20.44
CA SER A 198 7.29 1.89 -20.60
C SER A 198 7.34 1.27 -21.99
N SER A 199 8.43 0.57 -22.29
CA SER A 199 8.57 -0.24 -23.50
C SER A 199 7.87 -1.60 -23.40
N GLU A 200 7.24 -1.91 -22.26
CA GLU A 200 6.35 -3.08 -22.12
C GLU A 200 5.04 -2.88 -22.89
N ALA A 201 4.59 -1.63 -23.05
CA ALA A 201 3.53 -1.27 -23.98
C ALA A 201 4.05 -1.21 -25.42
N ASP A 202 3.18 -1.53 -26.37
CA ASP A 202 3.34 -1.02 -27.73
C ASP A 202 3.30 0.51 -27.62
N GLU A 203 4.40 1.16 -28.04
CA GLU A 203 4.75 2.57 -27.78
C GLU A 203 3.55 3.50 -27.52
N MET A 204 3.57 4.24 -26.40
CA MET A 204 2.57 5.28 -26.12
C MET A 204 2.44 6.21 -27.33
N ALA A 205 1.25 6.26 -27.93
CA ALA A 205 0.99 7.10 -29.08
C ALA A 205 1.03 8.57 -28.66
N LEU A 206 2.12 9.26 -29.03
CA LEU A 206 2.22 10.70 -28.81
C LEU A 206 1.91 11.46 -30.11
N LYS A 207 1.27 12.62 -29.97
CA LYS A 207 0.87 13.50 -31.07
C LYS A 207 2.05 14.25 -31.68
N GLY A 208 1.81 14.77 -32.88
CA GLY A 208 2.74 15.71 -33.52
C GLY A 208 4.09 15.12 -33.95
N GLY A 209 4.25 13.79 -33.94
CA GLY A 209 5.51 13.10 -34.23
C GLY A 209 6.46 13.02 -33.02
N ALA A 210 5.99 13.37 -31.82
CA ALA A 210 6.71 13.08 -30.59
C ALA A 210 6.76 11.57 -30.34
N TYR A 211 7.76 11.11 -29.60
CA TYR A 211 7.85 9.72 -29.14
C TYR A 211 8.79 9.60 -27.94
N LEU A 212 8.73 8.45 -27.26
CA LEU A 212 9.64 8.12 -26.16
C LEU A 212 10.70 7.13 -26.65
N HIS A 213 11.97 7.50 -26.53
CA HIS A 213 13.08 6.60 -26.82
C HIS A 213 13.01 5.31 -25.98
N ASN A 214 13.76 4.28 -26.41
CA ASN A 214 13.94 3.05 -25.66
C ASN A 214 14.44 3.30 -24.24
N GLU A 215 14.03 2.42 -23.33
CA GLU A 215 14.48 2.44 -21.94
C GLU A 215 16.01 2.30 -21.84
N VAL A 216 16.60 3.16 -21.01
CA VAL A 216 17.98 3.05 -20.54
C VAL A 216 17.92 2.75 -19.05
N TYR A 217 18.38 1.57 -18.66
CA TYR A 217 18.37 1.16 -17.26
C TYR A 217 19.53 1.82 -16.52
N LEU A 218 19.29 2.25 -15.30
CA LEU A 218 20.32 2.80 -14.44
C LEU A 218 21.05 1.66 -13.70
N ARG A 219 22.38 1.64 -13.79
CA ARG A 219 23.23 0.74 -13.00
C ARG A 219 23.30 1.21 -11.56
N ASP A 220 23.47 0.26 -10.66
CA ASP A 220 23.70 0.50 -9.24
C ASP A 220 22.69 1.49 -8.63
N VAL A 221 21.41 1.36 -8.93
CA VAL A 221 20.38 2.18 -8.23
C VAL A 221 20.36 1.91 -6.73
N GLN A 222 20.93 0.77 -6.33
CA GLN A 222 21.22 0.36 -4.96
C GLN A 222 22.71 0.53 -4.59
N ARG A 223 23.47 1.41 -5.26
CA ARG A 223 24.94 1.60 -5.13
C ARG A 223 25.43 1.76 -3.70
N TYR A 224 24.57 2.19 -2.78
CA TYR A 224 24.87 2.20 -1.36
C TYR A 224 24.62 0.79 -0.80
N PRO A 225 25.67 -0.07 -0.65
CA PRO A 225 25.55 -1.54 -0.54
C PRO A 225 24.97 -2.04 0.79
N ALA A 226 24.69 -1.12 1.69
CA ALA A 226 23.87 -1.32 2.86
C ALA A 226 23.11 -0.01 2.98
N GLY A 227 21.81 -0.08 3.29
CA GLY A 227 21.06 1.12 3.62
C GLY A 227 21.89 1.97 4.57
N ARG A 228 22.02 3.27 4.29
CA ARG A 228 22.52 4.19 5.31
C ARG A 228 21.72 3.87 6.57
N CYS A 229 22.43 3.49 7.64
CA CYS A 229 21.80 3.12 8.89
C CYS A 229 21.27 4.41 9.53
N ASN A 230 20.04 4.76 9.17
CA ASN A 230 19.38 6.03 9.49
C ASN A 230 19.05 6.24 10.98
N MET A 231 19.28 5.23 11.84
CA MET A 231 19.01 5.34 13.28
C MET A 231 20.19 5.85 14.12
N HIS A 232 21.44 5.83 13.62
CA HIS A 232 22.62 6.27 14.39
C HIS A 232 23.51 7.23 13.59
N PRO A 233 23.04 8.48 13.34
CA PRO A 233 23.84 9.47 12.62
C PRO A 233 25.14 9.84 13.35
N GLU A 234 25.20 9.68 14.68
CA GLU A 234 26.39 9.95 15.50
C GLU A 234 27.57 8.98 15.19
N LEU A 235 27.29 7.82 14.60
CA LEU A 235 28.29 6.79 14.28
C LEU A 235 28.64 6.72 12.78
N CYS A 236 27.99 7.51 11.93
CA CYS A 236 28.27 7.62 10.49
C CYS A 236 28.44 9.07 10.07
N GLU A 237 29.60 9.43 9.52
CA GLU A 237 29.99 10.80 9.10
C GLU A 237 29.19 11.35 7.88
N CYS A 238 27.97 10.88 7.64
CA CYS A 238 27.32 10.92 6.33
C CYS A 238 25.98 11.70 6.24
N GLY A 239 25.56 12.39 7.31
CA GLY A 239 24.38 13.28 7.31
C GLY A 239 23.00 12.57 7.40
N LYS A 240 21.95 13.32 7.78
CA LYS A 240 20.61 12.81 8.15
C LYS A 240 19.72 12.48 6.94
N GLN A 241 19.29 11.23 6.77
CA GLN A 241 18.06 10.86 6.05
C GLN A 241 17.35 9.71 6.79
N LYS A 242 16.02 9.57 6.66
CA LYS A 242 15.18 8.89 7.66
C LYS A 242 14.84 7.40 7.40
N HIS A 243 14.97 6.84 6.20
CA HIS A 243 14.44 5.48 5.96
C HIS A 243 15.16 4.57 4.92
N ALA A 244 15.12 3.25 5.11
CA ALA A 244 15.63 2.21 4.20
C ALA A 244 14.67 0.98 4.20
N TYR A 245 14.27 0.45 3.02
CA TYR A 245 13.09 -0.44 2.91
C TYR A 245 13.19 -1.65 1.96
N SER A 246 14.37 -2.28 1.84
CA SER A 246 14.47 -3.59 1.16
C SER A 246 14.99 -4.67 2.10
N ALA A 247 14.34 -5.84 2.12
CA ALA A 247 14.74 -6.99 2.94
C ALA A 247 16.18 -7.45 2.69
N ARG A 248 16.69 -7.24 1.47
CA ARG A 248 18.07 -7.59 1.09
C ARG A 248 19.10 -6.65 1.68
N TYR A 249 18.70 -5.44 2.10
CA TYR A 249 19.58 -4.37 2.58
C TYR A 249 19.17 -3.83 3.95
N ALA A 250 18.15 -4.42 4.58
CA ALA A 250 17.73 -4.07 5.92
C ALA A 250 18.86 -4.42 6.89
N CYS A 251 19.24 -3.45 7.72
CA CYS A 251 20.21 -3.70 8.77
C CYS A 251 19.62 -4.74 9.73
N ILE A 252 20.22 -5.93 9.80
CA ILE A 252 19.76 -7.01 10.70
C ILE A 252 20.11 -6.69 12.16
N ALA A 253 21.07 -5.78 12.39
CA ALA A 253 21.49 -5.38 13.72
C ALA A 253 20.39 -4.55 14.40
N PRO A 254 19.98 -4.89 15.63
CA PRO A 254 19.14 -4.03 16.45
C PRO A 254 19.84 -2.68 16.68
N PRO A 255 19.10 -1.56 16.72
CA PRO A 255 17.65 -1.38 16.50
C PRO A 255 17.22 -1.21 15.02
N CYS A 256 18.12 -1.28 14.04
CA CYS A 256 17.94 -0.71 12.70
C CYS A 256 17.26 -1.61 11.66
N GLY A 257 16.59 -2.68 12.08
CA GLY A 257 15.76 -3.53 11.21
C GLY A 257 14.45 -3.87 11.89
N SER A 258 13.33 -3.46 11.30
CA SER A 258 12.00 -3.82 11.74
C SER A 258 11.27 -4.51 10.58
N ILE A 259 10.78 -5.73 10.79
CA ILE A 259 9.80 -6.40 9.94
C ILE A 259 8.54 -5.56 9.83
N GLY A 260 8.15 -4.92 10.93
CA GLY A 260 7.08 -3.92 10.95
C GLY A 260 7.25 -2.88 9.84
N LYS A 261 8.43 -2.26 9.79
CA LYS A 261 8.77 -1.29 8.73
C LYS A 261 8.80 -1.91 7.34
N LEU A 262 9.29 -3.14 7.23
CA LEU A 262 9.50 -3.80 5.93
C LEU A 262 8.19 -4.26 5.29
N VAL A 263 7.26 -4.77 6.09
CA VAL A 263 5.99 -5.32 5.63
C VAL A 263 4.89 -4.24 5.61
N TRP A 264 4.90 -3.28 6.55
CA TRP A 264 3.87 -2.23 6.66
C TRP A 264 4.36 -0.82 6.34
N GLY A 265 5.54 -0.67 5.73
CA GLY A 265 5.98 0.60 5.12
C GLY A 265 6.15 1.77 6.10
N GLY A 266 6.61 1.50 7.33
CA GLY A 266 6.91 2.54 8.32
C GLY A 266 5.87 2.75 9.41
N MET A 267 4.65 2.21 9.27
CA MET A 267 3.55 2.46 10.24
C MET A 267 3.72 1.75 11.58
N ILE A 268 4.47 0.65 11.62
CA ILE A 268 4.72 -0.14 12.83
C ILE A 268 6.23 -0.34 12.92
N ASP A 269 6.88 0.39 13.82
CA ASP A 269 8.26 0.12 14.23
C ASP A 269 8.24 -0.18 15.72
N LEU A 270 8.46 -1.44 16.09
CA LEU A 270 8.50 -1.81 17.49
C LEU A 270 9.87 -1.49 18.10
N GLY A 271 10.88 -1.14 17.29
CA GLY A 271 12.25 -0.86 17.75
C GLY A 271 12.95 -2.08 18.38
N LEU A 272 12.37 -3.26 18.25
CA LEU A 272 12.80 -4.50 18.92
C LEU A 272 13.90 -5.24 18.16
N GLY A 273 14.17 -4.84 16.92
CA GLY A 273 15.08 -5.52 16.01
C GLY A 273 14.44 -6.71 15.30
N PHE A 274 14.91 -6.99 14.08
CA PHE A 274 14.33 -7.95 13.15
C PHE A 274 14.11 -9.34 13.78
N PRO A 275 15.06 -9.94 14.52
CA PRO A 275 14.86 -11.27 15.09
C PRO A 275 13.73 -11.34 16.13
N LEU A 276 13.58 -10.31 16.96
CA LEU A 276 12.56 -10.28 18.01
C LEU A 276 11.18 -10.00 17.42
N GLU A 277 11.11 -9.18 16.36
CA GLU A 277 9.87 -8.98 15.63
C GLU A 277 9.42 -10.24 14.88
N VAL A 278 10.32 -10.98 14.22
CA VAL A 278 10.00 -12.31 13.65
C VAL A 278 9.39 -13.18 14.73
N PHE A 279 10.04 -13.25 15.90
CA PHE A 279 9.62 -14.10 16.99
C PHE A 279 8.21 -13.74 17.46
N ILE A 280 7.94 -12.45 17.71
CA ILE A 280 6.62 -11.97 18.15
C ILE A 280 5.55 -12.24 17.09
N THR A 281 5.82 -11.99 15.80
CA THR A 281 4.86 -12.24 14.73
C THR A 281 4.55 -13.72 14.59
N VAL A 282 5.56 -14.59 14.62
CA VAL A 282 5.37 -16.05 14.50
C VAL A 282 4.61 -16.59 15.72
N VAL A 283 4.97 -16.18 16.93
CA VAL A 283 4.27 -16.58 18.16
C VAL A 283 2.85 -16.05 18.18
N GLY A 284 2.63 -14.79 17.78
CA GLY A 284 1.32 -14.15 17.71
C GLY A 284 0.39 -14.81 16.69
N LEU A 285 0.87 -15.07 15.48
CA LEU A 285 0.12 -15.81 14.45
C LEU A 285 -0.17 -17.25 14.90
N GLY A 286 0.80 -17.91 15.54
CA GLY A 286 0.60 -19.24 16.14
C GLY A 286 -0.50 -19.24 17.20
N TRP A 287 -0.55 -18.22 18.06
CA TRP A 287 -1.57 -18.06 19.07
C TRP A 287 -2.97 -17.80 18.47
N LEU A 288 -3.06 -16.92 17.47
CA LEU A 288 -4.32 -16.67 16.75
C LEU A 288 -4.83 -17.92 16.03
N LEU A 289 -3.95 -18.67 15.36
CA LEU A 289 -4.29 -19.92 14.69
C LEU A 289 -4.75 -20.99 15.69
N ALA A 290 -4.08 -21.11 16.83
CA ALA A 290 -4.48 -22.02 17.91
C ALA A 290 -5.87 -21.64 18.47
N GLY A 291 -6.14 -20.34 18.66
CA GLY A 291 -7.45 -19.83 19.07
C GLY A 291 -8.54 -20.14 18.04
N LEU A 292 -8.27 -19.95 16.75
CA LEU A 292 -9.19 -20.30 15.67
C LEU A 292 -9.50 -21.80 15.64
N ILE A 293 -8.47 -22.65 15.72
CA ILE A 293 -8.64 -24.12 15.78
C ILE A 293 -9.45 -24.52 17.02
N GLY A 294 -9.14 -23.96 18.18
CA GLY A 294 -9.87 -24.21 19.43
C GLY A 294 -11.35 -23.86 19.32
N ASN A 295 -11.68 -22.72 18.72
CA ASN A 295 -13.07 -22.31 18.47
C ASN A 295 -13.79 -23.24 17.48
N ILE A 296 -13.11 -23.68 16.40
CA ILE A 296 -13.67 -24.65 15.45
C ILE A 296 -13.95 -25.99 16.14
N CYS A 297 -13.02 -26.48 16.97
CA CYS A 297 -13.20 -27.69 17.77
C CYS A 297 -14.37 -27.58 18.75
N ALA A 298 -14.47 -26.45 19.48
CA ALA A 298 -15.56 -26.20 20.43
C ALA A 298 -16.93 -26.15 19.73
N CYS A 299 -17.03 -25.47 18.59
CA CYS A 299 -18.23 -25.45 17.75
C CYS A 299 -18.61 -26.85 17.27
N THR A 300 -17.63 -27.64 16.83
CA THR A 300 -17.85 -29.01 16.34
C THR A 300 -18.35 -29.92 17.47
N TYR A 301 -17.74 -29.82 18.66
CA TYR A 301 -18.17 -30.53 19.85
C TYR A 301 -19.60 -30.16 20.27
N LEU A 302 -19.94 -28.86 20.27
CA LEU A 302 -21.28 -28.38 20.57
C LEU A 302 -22.32 -28.93 19.59
N ILE A 303 -22.01 -28.96 18.29
CA ILE A 303 -22.88 -29.55 17.26
C ILE A 303 -23.08 -31.05 17.52
N MET A 304 -22.02 -31.80 17.84
CA MET A 304 -22.11 -33.23 18.16
C MET A 304 -22.94 -33.48 19.43
N TRP A 305 -22.78 -32.64 20.45
CA TRP A 305 -23.55 -32.72 21.68
C TRP A 305 -25.04 -32.47 21.45
N ILE A 306 -25.38 -31.42 20.69
CA ILE A 306 -26.77 -31.11 20.30
C ILE A 306 -27.39 -32.28 19.52
N ARG A 307 -26.65 -32.87 18.56
CA ARG A 307 -27.12 -34.04 17.80
C ARG A 307 -27.36 -35.25 18.70
N SER A 308 -26.46 -35.52 19.64
CA SER A 308 -26.59 -36.63 20.60
C SER A 308 -27.81 -36.45 21.51
N ARG A 309 -28.05 -35.22 21.99
CA ARG A 309 -29.24 -34.89 22.79
C ARG A 309 -30.54 -35.05 22.01
N ARG A 310 -30.57 -34.65 20.73
CA ARG A 310 -31.73 -34.86 19.85
C ARG A 310 -32.00 -36.34 19.61
N LEU A 311 -30.97 -37.16 19.42
CA LEU A 311 -31.12 -38.61 19.27
C LEU A 311 -31.63 -39.27 20.55
N LEU A 312 -31.11 -38.87 21.71
CA LEU A 312 -31.59 -39.36 22.99
C LEU A 312 -33.06 -38.99 23.21
N ALA A 313 -33.45 -37.74 22.93
CA ALA A 313 -34.84 -37.29 23.03
C ALA A 313 -35.78 -38.09 22.12
N LYS A 314 -35.34 -38.41 20.88
CA LYS A 314 -36.10 -39.29 19.98
C LYS A 314 -36.28 -40.70 20.55
N LYS A 315 -35.22 -41.32 21.09
CA LYS A 315 -35.30 -42.65 21.72
C LYS A 315 -36.22 -42.67 22.93
N VAL A 316 -36.18 -41.63 23.77
CA VAL A 316 -37.07 -41.49 24.93
C VAL A 316 -38.53 -41.36 24.47
N ALA A 317 -38.80 -40.51 23.47
CA ALA A 317 -40.14 -40.35 22.92
C ALA A 317 -40.70 -41.64 22.30
N GLU A 318 -39.86 -42.42 21.61
CA GLU A 318 -40.24 -43.73 21.07
C GLU A 318 -40.56 -44.74 22.18
N SER A 319 -39.72 -44.80 23.23
CA SER A 319 -39.95 -45.66 24.39
C SER A 319 -41.27 -45.33 25.11
N LEU A 320 -41.59 -44.05 25.26
CA LEU A 320 -42.86 -43.60 25.86
C LEU A 320 -44.07 -44.06 25.04
N ARG A 321 -44.02 -43.95 23.70
CA ARG A 321 -45.10 -44.46 22.83
C ARG A 321 -45.28 -45.97 22.96
N THR A 322 -44.19 -46.73 23.10
CA THR A 322 -44.27 -48.18 23.32
C THR A 322 -44.98 -48.49 24.64
N VAL A 323 -44.67 -47.76 25.72
CA VAL A 323 -45.33 -47.92 27.02
C VAL A 323 -46.83 -47.57 26.93
N GLU A 324 -47.19 -46.50 26.22
CA GLU A 324 -48.60 -46.13 25.98
C GLU A 324 -49.35 -47.23 25.23
N HIS A 325 -48.76 -47.81 24.17
CA HIS A 325 -49.36 -48.91 23.43
C HIS A 325 -49.55 -50.19 24.25
N VAL A 326 -48.59 -50.52 25.13
CA VAL A 326 -48.70 -51.69 26.03
C VAL A 326 -49.78 -51.50 27.09
N ASN A 327 -50.00 -50.26 27.57
CA ASN A 327 -50.98 -49.95 28.61
C ASN A 327 -52.39 -49.65 28.08
N ALA A 328 -52.55 -49.39 26.77
CA ALA A 328 -53.83 -49.11 26.13
C ALA A 328 -54.93 -50.17 26.34
N PRO A 329 -54.66 -51.50 26.39
CA PRO A 329 -55.71 -52.50 26.61
C PRO A 329 -56.19 -52.59 28.07
N TYR A 330 -55.44 -52.07 29.04
CA TYR A 330 -55.79 -52.15 30.47
C TYR A 330 -56.66 -50.99 30.97
N MET A 331 -56.94 -50.00 30.13
CA MET A 331 -57.78 -48.84 30.46
C MET A 331 -59.19 -48.92 29.83
N ALA A 332 -59.56 -50.04 29.22
CA ALA A 332 -60.90 -50.25 28.67
C ALA A 332 -61.97 -50.54 29.74
N ASP A 333 -61.58 -50.86 30.98
CA ASP A 333 -62.50 -51.09 32.09
C ASP A 333 -62.55 -49.89 33.04
N GLY A 334 -63.50 -48.98 32.77
CA GLY A 334 -64.17 -48.16 33.78
C GLY A 334 -63.45 -46.89 34.28
N PRO A 335 -64.16 -45.74 34.38
CA PRO A 335 -63.58 -44.50 34.88
C PRO A 335 -63.49 -44.53 36.41
N LEU A 336 -62.30 -44.70 36.96
CA LEU A 336 -62.03 -44.34 38.35
C LEU A 336 -61.65 -42.86 38.43
N THR A 337 -62.59 -42.10 38.98
CA THR A 337 -62.51 -40.70 39.35
C THR A 337 -61.31 -40.40 40.25
N THR A 338 -60.21 -39.93 39.68
CA THR A 338 -59.02 -39.49 40.43
C THR A 338 -58.95 -37.97 40.49
N ARG A 339 -59.80 -37.41 41.35
CA ARG A 339 -59.85 -35.97 41.69
C ARG A 339 -58.86 -35.59 42.81
N SER A 340 -57.78 -36.33 43.06
CA SER A 340 -56.95 -36.11 44.28
C SER A 340 -55.42 -36.03 44.11
N LEU A 341 -54.86 -36.01 42.90
CA LEU A 341 -53.39 -35.99 42.73
C LEU A 341 -52.82 -34.70 42.10
N ALA A 342 -53.60 -33.63 42.02
CA ALA A 342 -53.18 -32.34 41.49
C ALA A 342 -52.64 -31.35 42.56
N ARG A 343 -51.89 -31.83 43.57
CA ARG A 343 -51.48 -30.94 44.70
C ARG A 343 -50.08 -31.14 45.29
N SER A 344 -49.09 -31.63 44.54
CA SER A 344 -47.73 -31.76 45.10
C SER A 344 -46.56 -31.51 44.14
N PHE A 345 -46.75 -30.74 43.07
CA PHE A 345 -45.65 -30.30 42.20
C PHE A 345 -45.74 -28.80 41.85
N GLU A 346 -45.99 -27.97 42.85
CA GLU A 346 -45.73 -26.53 42.82
C GLU A 346 -44.91 -26.17 44.06
N ASP A 347 -43.66 -26.65 44.14
CA ASP A 347 -42.64 -25.98 44.96
C ASP A 347 -41.27 -26.61 44.71
N SER A 348 -40.59 -26.17 43.65
CA SER A 348 -39.13 -26.22 43.64
C SER A 348 -38.55 -25.15 42.72
N SER A 349 -37.96 -24.14 43.35
CA SER A 349 -36.80 -23.38 42.88
C SER A 349 -36.98 -22.43 41.68
N SER A 350 -37.51 -21.25 42.01
CA SER A 350 -37.19 -19.98 41.38
C SER A 350 -35.71 -19.61 41.62
N VAL A 351 -34.86 -19.73 40.58
CA VAL A 351 -33.50 -19.17 40.59
C VAL A 351 -33.56 -17.73 40.10
N LYS A 352 -33.41 -16.78 41.04
CA LYS A 352 -33.26 -15.35 40.78
C LYS A 352 -31.94 -15.06 40.05
N LEU A 353 -32.02 -14.65 38.79
CA LEU A 353 -30.93 -14.00 38.05
C LEU A 353 -30.71 -12.59 38.61
N ARG A 354 -29.61 -12.40 39.35
CA ARG A 354 -29.10 -11.08 39.74
C ARG A 354 -28.41 -10.44 38.53
N ARG A 355 -28.99 -9.38 37.96
CA ARG A 355 -28.29 -8.45 37.08
C ARG A 355 -27.38 -7.57 37.94
N GLY A 356 -26.06 -7.79 37.85
CA GLY A 356 -25.05 -6.84 38.31
C GLY A 356 -24.65 -5.94 37.15
N SER A 357 -25.08 -4.69 37.17
CA SER A 357 -24.58 -3.63 36.30
C SER A 357 -23.42 -2.93 37.00
N THR A 358 -22.19 -3.20 36.56
CA THR A 358 -21.01 -2.41 36.93
C THR A 358 -20.66 -1.51 35.75
N SER A 359 -21.08 -0.24 35.85
CA SER A 359 -20.59 0.84 35.01
C SER A 359 -19.19 1.25 35.49
N HIS A 360 -18.15 0.84 34.77
CA HIS A 360 -16.84 1.45 34.90
C HIS A 360 -16.75 2.64 33.95
N GLN A 361 -16.83 3.85 34.53
CA GLN A 361 -16.36 5.07 33.89
C GLN A 361 -14.83 5.04 33.86
N PHE A 362 -14.24 5.10 32.67
CA PHE A 362 -12.83 5.43 32.48
C PHE A 362 -12.69 6.96 32.43
N PRO A 363 -11.71 7.56 33.12
CA PRO A 363 -11.45 8.99 33.01
C PRO A 363 -10.85 9.33 31.65
N SER A 364 -11.37 10.37 31.03
CA SER A 364 -10.81 11.03 29.86
C SER A 364 -9.47 11.68 30.22
N ALA A 365 -8.37 11.15 29.69
CA ALA A 365 -7.07 11.81 29.71
C ALA A 365 -7.12 13.00 28.74
N GLY A 366 -7.10 14.21 29.30
CA GLY A 366 -6.96 15.44 28.53
C GLY A 366 -5.57 15.56 27.94
N CYS A 367 -5.49 15.80 26.63
CA CYS A 367 -4.28 16.25 25.96
C CYS A 367 -3.94 17.66 26.45
N THR A 368 -2.96 17.75 27.35
CA THR A 368 -2.29 19.01 27.66
C THR A 368 -1.07 19.13 26.75
N SER A 369 -0.97 20.27 26.07
CA SER A 369 0.14 20.64 25.21
C SER A 369 1.44 20.74 26.02
N PRO A 370 2.59 20.35 25.44
CA PRO A 370 3.87 20.57 26.09
C PRO A 370 4.20 22.09 26.15
N PRO A 371 4.86 22.57 27.21
CA PRO A 371 5.34 23.94 27.27
C PRO A 371 6.45 24.16 26.23
N PRO A 372 6.62 25.40 25.73
CA PRO A 372 7.68 25.73 24.78
C PRO A 372 9.06 25.55 25.45
N PRO A 373 10.09 25.12 24.69
CA PRO A 373 11.43 24.97 25.22
C PRO A 373 12.00 26.33 25.65
N ALA A 374 12.58 26.34 26.84
CA ALA A 374 13.29 27.47 27.40
C ALA A 374 14.45 27.86 26.47
N GLY A 375 14.55 29.16 26.15
CA GLY A 375 15.66 29.74 25.42
C GLY A 375 16.98 29.46 26.12
N GLY A 376 17.90 28.82 25.40
CA GLY A 376 19.31 28.72 25.76
C GLY A 376 20.12 29.81 25.04
N PRO A 377 21.25 30.26 25.65
CA PRO A 377 21.96 31.45 25.23
C PRO A 377 22.82 31.21 23.98
N THR A 378 22.87 32.22 23.11
CA THR A 378 23.85 32.37 22.05
C THR A 378 25.25 32.64 22.62
N PRO A 379 26.27 31.98 22.07
CA PRO A 379 27.50 32.65 21.65
C PRO A 379 27.73 32.55 20.14
#